data_AF-A0A5C6E9G2-F1
#
_entry.id   AF-A0A5C6E9G2-F1
#
_cell.length_a   1.000
_cell.length_b   1.000
_cell.length_c   1.000
_cell.angle_alpha   90.00
_cell.angle_beta   90.00
_cell.angle_gamma   90.00
#
_symmetry.space_group_name_H-M   'P 1'
#
loop_
_entity.id
_entity.type
_entity.pdbx_description
1 polymer ?
#
loop_
_entity_poly.entity_id
_entity_poly.type
_entity_poly.pdbx_seq_one_letter_code
_entity_poly.pdbx_strand_id
1 'polypeptide(L)'
;MNWERSSAYRYLRFLWHFRFTTSGKWMVAGLMLSAMLGSASVETPIYQIFCALFAFFFIDRIVGYTMRPKIDVAYQFPDRTTAKESVQGTFKLDNQGRWTAYDVGVRFFRLPKNIEQPDVETTFGQIASGGSLRTTLRLKPNRRGLYTLPRPRAYSTFPFHLFRDGRSKSEALTLLVLPHFHPLVNRAESH
;
A
#
# COMPACT_ATOMS: atom_id res chain seq x y z
N MET A 1 16.23 17.67 21.61
CA MET A 1 15.24 18.21 20.64
C MET A 1 14.28 17.09 20.27
N ASN A 2 13.06 17.09 20.81
CA ASN A 2 12.10 15.97 20.69
C ASN A 2 11.45 15.96 19.29
N TRP A 3 12.18 15.38 18.33
CA TRP A 3 11.81 15.37 16.91
C TRP A 3 10.48 14.65 16.61
N GLU A 4 10.05 13.72 17.49
CA GLU A 4 8.83 12.93 17.32
C GLU A 4 7.52 13.75 17.31
N ARG A 5 7.51 14.95 17.90
CA ARG A 5 6.33 15.84 17.90
C ARG A 5 6.26 16.77 16.69
N SER A 6 7.34 16.91 15.92
CA SER A 6 7.39 17.82 14.77
C SER A 6 6.40 17.38 13.68
N SER A 7 5.61 18.33 13.18
CA SER A 7 4.71 18.13 12.03
C SER A 7 5.49 17.65 10.80
N ALA A 8 6.72 18.15 10.62
CA ALA A 8 7.62 17.76 9.54
C ALA A 8 7.99 16.28 9.61
N TYR A 9 8.37 15.75 10.79
CA TYR A 9 8.70 14.34 10.96
C TYR A 9 7.50 13.43 10.67
N ARG A 10 6.32 13.80 11.17
CA ARG A 10 5.08 13.05 10.89
C ARG A 10 4.74 13.04 9.40
N TYR A 11 4.97 14.16 8.71
CA TYR A 11 4.77 14.28 7.28
C TYR A 11 5.79 13.47 6.47
N LEU A 12 7.08 13.56 6.78
CA LEU A 12 8.16 12.77 6.17
C LEU A 12 7.94 11.27 6.37
N ARG A 13 7.60 10.85 7.58
CA ARG A 13 7.28 9.45 7.89
C ARG A 13 6.05 8.98 7.11
N PHE A 14 5.03 9.85 6.99
CA PHE A 14 3.87 9.56 6.15
C PHE A 14 4.27 9.43 4.67
N LEU A 15 5.08 10.34 4.13
CA LEU A 15 5.57 10.24 2.76
C LEU A 15 6.34 8.93 2.53
N TRP A 16 7.29 8.61 3.41
CA TRP A 16 8.16 7.45 3.24
C TRP A 16 7.46 6.10 3.42
N HIS A 17 6.56 5.99 4.40
CA HIS A 17 5.88 4.72 4.68
C HIS A 17 4.59 4.51 3.89
N PHE A 18 3.90 5.59 3.51
CA PHE A 18 2.61 5.49 2.86
C PHE A 18 2.66 5.98 1.40
N ARG A 19 3.25 7.14 1.13
CA ARG A 19 3.15 7.77 -0.20
C ARG A 19 4.11 7.18 -1.23
N PHE A 20 5.36 6.91 -0.86
CA PHE A 20 6.35 6.37 -1.79
C PHE A 20 6.21 4.87 -2.00
N THR A 21 6.12 4.45 -3.25
CA THR A 21 6.29 3.05 -3.66
C THR A 21 7.73 2.60 -3.43
N THR A 22 8.01 1.31 -3.60
CA THR A 22 9.40 0.81 -3.58
C THR A 22 10.23 1.48 -4.68
N SER A 23 9.70 1.60 -5.90
CA SER A 23 10.38 2.26 -7.02
C SER A 23 10.62 3.75 -6.74
N GLY A 24 9.64 4.44 -6.15
CA GLY A 24 9.79 5.85 -5.76
C GLY A 24 10.90 6.09 -4.74
N LYS A 25 11.14 5.14 -3.82
CA LYS A 25 12.26 5.24 -2.86
C LYS A 25 13.62 5.13 -3.57
N TRP A 26 13.75 4.21 -4.51
CA TRP A 26 14.96 4.06 -5.32
C TRP A 26 15.21 5.27 -6.23
N MET A 27 14.13 5.85 -6.78
CA MET A 27 14.20 7.09 -7.54
C MET A 27 14.76 8.26 -6.71
N VAL A 28 14.28 8.42 -5.48
CA VAL A 28 14.81 9.43 -4.55
C VAL A 28 16.27 9.16 -4.19
N ALA A 29 16.66 7.90 -3.99
CA ALA A 29 18.05 7.54 -3.73
C ALA A 29 18.97 7.90 -4.92
N GLY A 30 18.55 7.60 -6.15
CA GLY A 30 19.26 7.98 -7.38
C GLY A 30 19.35 9.49 -7.58
N LEU A 31 18.27 10.22 -7.29
CA LEU A 31 18.27 11.70 -7.28
C LEU A 31 19.27 12.28 -6.28
N MET A 32 19.33 11.75 -5.06
CA MET A 32 20.30 12.19 -4.06
C MET A 32 21.74 11.88 -4.48
N LEU A 33 21.98 10.67 -5.02
CA LEU A 33 23.32 10.28 -5.47
C LEU A 33 23.80 11.14 -6.65
N SER A 34 22.94 11.35 -7.65
CA SER A 34 23.24 12.21 -8.79
C SER A 34 23.44 13.67 -8.38
N ALA A 35 22.67 14.19 -7.44
CA ALA A 35 22.86 15.53 -6.90
C ALA A 35 24.22 15.67 -6.20
N MET A 36 24.62 14.68 -5.40
CA MET A 36 25.91 14.68 -4.71
C MET A 36 27.07 14.69 -5.71
N LEU A 37 27.05 13.80 -6.70
CA LEU A 37 28.13 13.64 -7.69
C LEU A 37 28.15 14.76 -8.75
N GLY A 38 26.98 15.26 -9.15
CA GLY A 38 26.82 16.28 -10.19
C GLY A 38 26.93 17.73 -9.68
N SER A 39 27.04 17.93 -8.36
CA SER A 39 27.12 19.28 -7.77
C SER A 39 28.41 20.05 -8.12
N ALA A 40 29.46 19.34 -8.57
CA ALA A 40 30.76 19.94 -8.82
C ALA A 40 30.90 20.62 -10.19
N SER A 41 30.15 20.21 -11.21
CA SER A 41 30.20 20.85 -12.54
C SER A 41 28.97 20.54 -13.40
N VAL A 42 28.38 21.58 -13.99
CA VAL A 42 27.18 21.52 -14.86
C VAL A 42 27.47 20.83 -16.19
N GLU A 43 28.73 20.84 -16.65
CA GLU A 43 29.14 20.19 -17.90
C GLU A 43 29.19 18.65 -17.79
N THR A 44 29.06 18.10 -16.58
CA THR A 44 29.06 16.64 -16.39
C THR A 44 27.73 16.04 -16.85
N PRO A 45 27.74 14.92 -17.61
CA PRO A 45 26.51 14.20 -17.99
C PRO A 45 25.62 13.81 -16.81
N ILE A 46 26.18 13.72 -15.60
CA ILE A 46 25.48 13.46 -14.35
C ILE A 46 24.40 14.52 -14.07
N TYR A 47 24.67 15.79 -14.40
CA TYR A 47 23.70 16.86 -14.24
C TYR A 47 22.44 16.64 -15.10
N GLN A 48 22.61 16.17 -16.34
CA GLN A 48 21.49 15.85 -17.23
C GLN A 48 20.64 14.70 -16.68
N ILE A 49 21.29 13.66 -16.12
CA ILE A 49 20.60 12.55 -15.45
C ILE A 49 19.79 13.06 -14.27
N PHE A 50 20.38 13.90 -13.42
CA PHE A 50 19.67 14.51 -12.29
C PHE A 50 18.42 15.27 -12.77
N CYS A 51 18.57 16.15 -13.77
CA CYS A 51 17.46 16.92 -14.33
C CYS A 51 16.36 16.03 -14.91
N ALA A 52 16.73 14.94 -15.60
CA ALA A 52 15.76 13.98 -16.15
C ALA A 52 15.00 13.25 -15.04
N LEU A 53 15.69 12.69 -14.03
CA LEU A 53 15.06 12.03 -12.89
C LEU A 53 14.16 13.01 -12.12
N PHE A 54 14.58 14.26 -11.99
CA PHE A 54 13.82 15.30 -11.31
C PHE A 54 12.56 15.63 -12.11
N ALA A 55 12.66 15.79 -13.43
CA ALA A 55 11.50 15.99 -14.30
C ALA A 55 10.51 14.82 -14.19
N PHE A 56 10.97 13.56 -14.26
CA PHE A 56 10.11 12.38 -14.09
C PHE A 56 9.38 12.39 -12.75
N PHE A 57 10.09 12.68 -11.66
CA PHE A 57 9.52 12.77 -10.33
C PHE A 57 8.42 13.85 -10.24
N PHE A 58 8.65 15.02 -10.83
CA PHE A 58 7.66 16.10 -10.83
C PHE A 58 6.46 15.79 -11.72
N ILE A 59 6.67 15.22 -12.90
CA ILE A 59 5.59 14.81 -13.80
C ILE A 59 4.73 13.75 -13.12
N ASP A 60 5.33 12.71 -12.51
CA ASP A 60 4.58 11.69 -11.75
C ASP A 60 3.70 12.34 -10.68
N ARG A 61 4.28 13.29 -9.92
CA ARG A 61 3.58 13.97 -8.85
C ARG A 61 2.41 14.83 -9.34
N ILE A 62 2.60 15.59 -10.42
CA ILE A 62 1.59 16.47 -10.98
C ILE A 62 0.45 15.66 -11.60
N VAL A 63 0.81 14.67 -12.43
CA VAL A 63 -0.17 13.80 -13.12
C VAL A 63 -0.94 12.97 -12.09
N GLY A 64 -0.24 12.29 -11.17
CA GLY A 64 -0.86 11.48 -10.11
C GLY A 64 -1.76 12.29 -9.18
N TYR A 65 -1.41 13.56 -8.89
CA TYR A 65 -2.28 14.46 -8.13
C TYR A 65 -3.52 14.88 -8.93
N THR A 66 -3.37 15.17 -10.21
CA THR A 66 -4.47 15.65 -11.09
C THR A 66 -5.45 14.53 -11.43
N MET A 67 -4.93 13.33 -11.66
CA MET A 67 -5.69 12.10 -11.94
C MET A 67 -5.99 11.29 -10.68
N ARG A 68 -5.81 11.90 -9.50
CA ARG A 68 -5.99 11.22 -8.22
C ARG A 68 -7.39 10.60 -8.11
N PRO A 69 -7.50 9.27 -8.04
CA PRO A 69 -8.80 8.62 -8.08
C PRO A 69 -9.54 8.77 -6.75
N LYS A 70 -10.88 8.77 -6.82
CA LYS A 70 -11.77 8.75 -5.66
C LYS A 70 -12.49 7.41 -5.65
N ILE A 71 -12.04 6.49 -4.81
CA ILE A 71 -12.47 5.09 -4.82
C ILE A 71 -13.19 4.77 -3.52
N ASP A 72 -14.40 4.24 -3.63
CA ASP A 72 -15.09 3.60 -2.50
C ASP A 72 -14.72 2.12 -2.45
N VAL A 73 -14.44 1.63 -1.25
CA VAL A 73 -13.95 0.27 -1.04
C VAL A 73 -14.91 -0.46 -0.13
N ALA A 74 -15.69 -1.36 -0.72
CA ALA A 74 -16.46 -2.34 0.00
C ALA A 74 -15.67 -3.65 0.08
N TYR A 75 -15.82 -4.38 1.18
CA TYR A 75 -15.11 -5.64 1.38
C TYR A 75 -16.01 -6.67 2.05
N GLN A 76 -15.70 -7.93 1.75
CA GLN A 76 -16.25 -9.10 2.40
C GLN A 76 -15.06 -9.89 2.94
N PHE A 77 -14.94 -9.88 4.25
CA PHE A 77 -13.89 -10.57 4.99
C PHE A 77 -14.57 -11.52 5.99
N PRO A 78 -14.06 -12.74 6.21
CA PRO A 78 -14.63 -13.59 7.24
C PRO A 78 -14.40 -12.97 8.63
N ASP A 79 -15.41 -13.03 9.49
CA ASP A 79 -15.38 -12.45 10.84
C ASP A 79 -14.38 -13.17 11.76
N ARG A 80 -14.03 -14.43 11.41
CA ARG A 80 -13.17 -15.31 12.20
C ARG A 80 -12.12 -15.96 11.31
N THR A 81 -10.91 -16.10 11.84
CA THR A 81 -9.80 -16.81 11.19
C THR A 81 -8.94 -17.51 12.23
N THR A 82 -8.12 -18.46 11.82
CA THR A 82 -7.16 -19.15 12.69
C THR A 82 -5.81 -18.45 12.65
N ALA A 83 -5.08 -18.45 13.76
CA ALA A 83 -3.69 -17.99 13.78
C ALA A 83 -2.81 -18.85 12.85
N LYS A 84 -1.84 -18.21 12.18
CA LYS A 84 -0.89 -18.75 11.19
C LYS A 84 -1.49 -19.15 9.84
N GLU A 85 -2.81 -19.20 9.71
CA GLU A 85 -3.50 -19.46 8.46
C GLU A 85 -3.67 -18.16 7.66
N SER A 86 -3.53 -18.22 6.33
CA SER A 86 -3.76 -17.04 5.48
C SER A 86 -5.23 -16.94 5.12
N VAL A 87 -5.84 -15.80 5.41
CA VAL A 87 -7.24 -15.51 5.12
C VAL A 87 -7.35 -14.58 3.92
N GLN A 88 -8.22 -14.93 2.98
CA GLN A 88 -8.47 -14.15 1.78
C GLN A 88 -9.78 -13.36 1.93
N GLY A 89 -9.71 -12.05 1.71
CA GLY A 89 -10.88 -11.18 1.62
C GLY A 89 -11.14 -10.74 0.20
N THR A 90 -12.42 -10.61 -0.15
CA THR A 90 -12.84 -10.05 -1.44
C THR A 90 -13.13 -8.56 -1.29
N PHE A 91 -12.62 -7.75 -2.20
CA PHE A 91 -12.75 -6.31 -2.22
C PHE A 91 -13.45 -5.88 -3.51
N LYS A 92 -14.45 -5.02 -3.39
CA LYS A 92 -15.08 -4.33 -4.50
C LYS A 92 -14.65 -2.86 -4.45
N LEU A 93 -14.01 -2.42 -5.52
CA LEU A 93 -13.49 -1.07 -5.69
C LEU A 93 -14.39 -0.33 -6.68
N ASP A 94 -15.04 0.73 -6.24
CA ASP A 94 -15.97 1.52 -7.04
C ASP A 94 -15.37 2.91 -7.30
N ASN A 95 -15.15 3.27 -8.56
CA ASN A 95 -14.57 4.57 -8.93
C ASN A 95 -15.66 5.65 -8.95
N GLN A 96 -15.67 6.50 -7.91
CA GLN A 96 -16.56 7.64 -7.74
C GLN A 96 -15.95 8.94 -8.26
N GLY A 97 -14.79 8.88 -8.92
CA GLY A 97 -14.13 10.00 -9.55
C GLY A 97 -14.59 10.21 -10.99
N ARG A 98 -14.27 11.39 -11.55
CA ARG A 98 -14.59 11.75 -12.94
C ARG A 98 -13.66 11.14 -13.99
N TRP A 99 -12.50 10.64 -13.55
CA TRP A 99 -11.45 10.12 -14.44
C TRP A 99 -11.33 8.62 -14.27
N THR A 100 -10.87 7.93 -15.31
CA THR A 100 -10.42 6.55 -15.21
C THR A 100 -9.27 6.47 -14.20
N ALA A 101 -9.41 5.56 -13.24
CA ALA A 101 -8.37 5.25 -12.28
C ALA A 101 -7.46 4.18 -12.89
N TYR A 102 -6.22 4.52 -13.18
CA TYR A 102 -5.21 3.58 -13.70
C TYR A 102 -4.39 2.98 -12.56
N ASP A 103 -3.81 1.81 -12.79
CA ASP A 103 -2.91 1.11 -11.85
C ASP A 103 -3.44 1.09 -10.41
N VAL A 104 -4.69 0.65 -10.26
CA VAL A 104 -5.40 0.69 -8.98
C VAL A 104 -4.98 -0.47 -8.10
N GLY A 105 -4.47 -0.17 -6.91
CA GLY A 105 -4.20 -1.11 -5.84
C GLY A 105 -5.08 -0.86 -4.61
N VAL A 106 -5.16 -1.84 -3.71
CA VAL A 106 -5.79 -1.70 -2.40
C VAL A 106 -4.90 -2.36 -1.34
N ARG A 107 -4.74 -1.70 -0.18
CA ARG A 107 -3.87 -2.21 0.88
C ARG A 107 -4.30 -1.74 2.28
N PHE A 108 -3.99 -2.56 3.27
CA PHE A 108 -4.02 -2.14 4.67
C PHE A 108 -2.70 -1.48 5.06
N PHE A 109 -2.76 -0.22 5.48
CA PHE A 109 -1.59 0.51 5.94
C PHE A 109 -1.55 0.55 7.45
N ARG A 110 -0.37 0.33 8.04
CA ARG A 110 -0.17 0.29 9.50
C ARG A 110 -0.96 -0.84 10.18
N LEU A 111 -0.88 -2.05 9.61
CA LEU A 111 -1.39 -3.24 10.27
C LEU A 111 -0.76 -3.44 11.66
N PRO A 112 -1.49 -4.05 12.61
CA PRO A 112 -0.91 -4.50 13.88
C PRO A 112 0.30 -5.40 13.63
N LYS A 113 1.32 -5.37 14.50
CA LYS A 113 2.56 -6.15 14.33
C LYS A 113 2.34 -7.67 14.16
N ASN A 114 1.22 -8.18 14.67
CA ASN A 114 0.89 -9.61 14.61
C ASN A 114 0.08 -9.98 13.35
N ILE A 115 -0.13 -9.06 12.42
CA ILE A 115 -0.87 -9.32 11.18
C ILE A 115 0.00 -8.88 10.01
N GLU A 116 0.29 -9.83 9.15
CA GLU A 116 1.05 -9.59 7.93
C GLU A 116 0.12 -9.56 6.73
N GLN A 117 0.47 -8.73 5.74
CA GLN A 117 -0.11 -8.78 4.41
C GLN A 117 0.97 -9.35 3.49
N PRO A 118 0.93 -10.67 3.17
CA PRO A 118 1.96 -11.34 2.39
C PRO A 118 1.98 -10.88 0.93
N ASP A 119 0.87 -10.37 0.41
CA ASP A 119 0.81 -9.90 -0.97
C ASP A 119 1.75 -8.71 -1.18
N VAL A 120 2.59 -8.83 -2.22
CA VAL A 120 3.45 -7.74 -2.71
C VAL A 120 2.56 -6.57 -3.16
N GLU A 121 3.15 -5.40 -3.27
CA GLU A 121 2.47 -4.25 -3.86
C GLU A 121 2.09 -4.56 -5.31
N THR A 122 0.82 -4.92 -5.51
CA THR A 122 0.27 -5.26 -6.82
C THR A 122 -0.90 -4.34 -7.15
N THR A 123 -0.94 -3.89 -8.38
CA THR A 123 -2.06 -3.15 -8.97
C THR A 123 -2.92 -4.11 -9.77
N PHE A 124 -4.24 -3.94 -9.69
CA PHE A 124 -5.23 -4.86 -10.25
C PHE A 124 -5.78 -4.40 -11.61
N GLY A 125 -5.24 -3.32 -12.16
CA GLY A 125 -5.61 -2.76 -13.46
C GLY A 125 -6.28 -1.40 -13.37
N GLN A 126 -7.16 -1.11 -14.33
CA GLN A 126 -7.83 0.18 -14.45
C GLN A 126 -9.33 0.08 -14.15
N ILE A 127 -9.91 1.17 -13.67
CA ILE A 127 -11.34 1.30 -13.37
C ILE A 127 -11.85 2.57 -14.05
N ALA A 128 -12.71 2.43 -15.06
CA ALA A 128 -13.36 3.56 -15.71
C ALA A 128 -14.11 4.43 -14.69
N SER A 129 -14.39 5.69 -15.05
CA SER A 129 -15.26 6.56 -14.24
C SER A 129 -16.62 5.89 -14.02
N GLY A 130 -17.07 5.78 -12.76
CA GLY A 130 -18.30 5.07 -12.39
C GLY A 130 -18.21 3.54 -12.46
N GLY A 131 -17.07 2.98 -12.90
CA GLY A 131 -16.85 1.54 -13.00
C GLY A 131 -16.50 0.88 -11.67
N SER A 132 -16.50 -0.44 -11.68
CA SER A 132 -16.19 -1.29 -10.53
C SER A 132 -15.15 -2.35 -10.89
N LEU A 133 -14.29 -2.69 -9.93
CA LEU A 133 -13.35 -3.81 -10.03
C LEU A 133 -13.42 -4.68 -8.77
N ARG A 134 -13.40 -6.00 -8.95
CA ARG A 134 -13.28 -6.94 -7.84
C ARG A 134 -11.86 -7.46 -7.76
N THR A 135 -11.32 -7.50 -6.55
CA THR A 135 -9.99 -8.04 -6.27
C THR A 135 -9.99 -8.78 -4.94
N THR A 136 -8.90 -9.50 -4.64
CA THR A 136 -8.74 -10.20 -3.38
C THR A 136 -7.43 -9.78 -2.72
N LEU A 137 -7.44 -9.74 -1.38
CA LEU A 137 -6.24 -9.53 -0.58
C LEU A 137 -6.13 -10.62 0.47
N ARG A 138 -4.91 -11.07 0.72
CA ARG A 138 -4.58 -12.02 1.78
C ARG A 138 -4.03 -11.30 3.00
N LEU A 139 -4.47 -11.75 4.17
CA LEU A 139 -3.89 -11.38 5.46
C LEU A 139 -3.46 -12.66 6.17
N LYS A 140 -2.37 -12.58 6.93
CA LYS A 140 -1.86 -13.69 7.75
C LYS A 140 -1.70 -13.22 9.19
N PRO A 141 -2.66 -13.51 10.08
CA PRO A 141 -2.50 -13.25 11.50
C PRO A 141 -1.56 -14.27 12.14
N ASN A 142 -0.56 -13.82 12.88
CA ASN A 142 0.45 -14.66 13.52
C ASN A 142 0.06 -15.10 14.93
N ARG A 143 -0.83 -14.36 15.61
CA ARG A 143 -1.21 -14.61 17.01
C ARG A 143 -2.71 -14.44 17.21
N ARG A 144 -3.32 -15.30 18.04
CA ARG A 144 -4.73 -15.20 18.44
C ARG A 144 -5.06 -13.87 19.12
N GLY A 145 -6.30 -13.44 19.01
CA GLY A 145 -6.81 -12.23 19.64
C GLY A 145 -7.85 -11.52 18.77
N LEU A 146 -8.46 -10.48 19.33
CA LEU A 146 -9.35 -9.58 18.61
C LEU A 146 -8.52 -8.40 18.07
N TYR A 147 -8.54 -8.19 16.75
CA TYR A 147 -7.79 -7.12 16.11
C TYR A 147 -8.71 -6.16 15.38
N THR A 148 -8.64 -4.88 15.72
CA THR A 148 -9.22 -3.82 14.90
C THR A 148 -8.23 -3.47 13.79
N LEU A 149 -8.59 -3.80 12.55
CA LEU A 149 -7.82 -3.48 11.37
C LEU A 149 -8.04 -2.03 10.95
N PRO A 150 -6.99 -1.34 10.47
CA PRO A 150 -7.16 -0.02 9.90
C PRO A 150 -8.04 -0.10 8.65
N ARG A 151 -8.65 1.03 8.29
CA ARG A 151 -9.41 1.17 7.04
C ARG A 151 -8.54 0.81 5.82
N PRO A 152 -8.94 -0.14 4.97
CA PRO A 152 -8.22 -0.44 3.74
C PRO A 152 -8.24 0.79 2.83
N ARG A 153 -7.14 1.08 2.15
CA ARG A 153 -7.05 2.24 1.25
C ARG A 153 -6.78 1.79 -0.17
N ALA A 154 -7.66 2.19 -1.07
CA ALA A 154 -7.39 2.16 -2.49
C ALA A 154 -6.49 3.33 -2.91
N TYR A 155 -5.60 3.07 -3.85
CA TYR A 155 -4.66 4.03 -4.41
C TYR A 155 -4.39 3.72 -5.88
N SER A 156 -3.87 4.70 -6.61
CA SER A 156 -3.28 4.55 -7.93
C SER A 156 -1.79 4.81 -7.82
N THR A 157 -1.01 4.09 -8.62
CA THR A 157 0.43 4.32 -8.78
C THR A 157 0.78 4.94 -10.13
N PHE A 158 -0.23 5.36 -10.90
CA PHE A 158 -0.04 5.99 -12.20
C PHE A 158 0.57 7.40 -12.06
N PRO A 159 1.45 7.84 -12.98
CA PRO A 159 1.90 7.15 -14.21
C PRO A 159 3.14 6.25 -14.12
N PHE A 160 4.10 6.54 -13.24
CA PHE A 160 5.43 5.91 -13.26
C PHE A 160 5.72 5.03 -12.04
N HIS A 161 4.69 4.71 -11.26
CA HIS A 161 4.81 3.87 -10.07
C HIS A 161 5.77 4.45 -9.03
N LEU A 162 5.85 5.78 -8.86
CA LEU A 162 6.70 6.42 -7.83
C LEU A 162 5.90 6.81 -6.57
N PHE A 163 4.70 7.35 -6.77
CA PHE A 163 3.78 7.71 -5.69
C PHE A 163 2.53 6.85 -5.66
N ARG A 164 1.93 6.75 -4.48
CA ARG A 164 0.55 6.27 -4.28
C ARG A 164 -0.38 7.46 -4.10
N ASP A 165 -1.24 7.72 -5.06
CA ASP A 165 -2.24 8.77 -4.97
C ASP A 165 -3.66 8.20 -4.99
N GLY A 166 -4.50 8.65 -4.07
CA GLY A 166 -5.89 8.21 -4.01
C GLY A 166 -6.64 8.84 -2.87
N ARG A 167 -7.95 9.03 -3.06
CA ARG A 167 -8.90 9.29 -1.98
C ARG A 167 -9.72 8.02 -1.84
N SER A 168 -9.55 7.34 -0.70
CA SER A 168 -10.27 6.11 -0.42
C SER A 168 -11.23 6.32 0.72
N LYS A 169 -12.47 5.86 0.51
CA LYS A 169 -13.48 5.72 1.55
C LYS A 169 -13.64 4.22 1.83
N SER A 170 -13.68 3.86 3.10
CA SER A 170 -13.83 2.49 3.56
C SER A 170 -14.15 2.48 5.05
N GLU A 171 -14.67 1.36 5.52
CA GLU A 171 -14.97 1.13 6.92
C GLU A 171 -13.81 0.40 7.62
N ALA A 172 -13.79 0.50 8.95
CA ALA A 172 -12.83 -0.25 9.75
C ALA A 172 -13.41 -1.65 10.02
N LEU A 173 -12.54 -2.66 10.04
CA LEU A 173 -12.93 -4.05 10.26
C LEU A 173 -12.38 -4.52 11.60
N THR A 174 -13.14 -5.37 12.30
CA THR A 174 -12.63 -6.14 13.43
C THR A 174 -12.54 -7.60 13.04
N LEU A 175 -11.38 -8.23 13.27
CA LEU A 175 -11.09 -9.61 12.93
C LEU A 175 -10.80 -10.40 14.20
N LEU A 176 -11.57 -11.46 14.44
CA LEU A 176 -11.32 -12.39 15.55
C LEU A 176 -10.39 -13.52 15.09
N VAL A 177 -9.20 -13.59 15.68
CA VAL A 177 -8.22 -14.63 15.39
C VAL A 177 -8.27 -15.69 16.50
N LEU A 178 -8.67 -16.89 16.13
CA LEU A 178 -8.74 -18.07 16.98
C LEU A 178 -7.36 -18.75 17.11
N PRO A 179 -7.11 -19.51 18.19
CA PRO A 179 -5.91 -20.34 18.29
C PRO A 179 -5.89 -21.43 17.22
N HIS A 180 -4.69 -21.76 16.74
CA HIS A 180 -4.47 -22.91 15.87
C HIS A 180 -4.53 -24.19 16.71
N PHE A 181 -5.51 -25.05 16.44
CA PHE A 181 -5.63 -26.36 17.09
C PHE A 181 -4.95 -27.42 16.23
N HIS A 182 -4.03 -28.17 16.84
CA HIS A 182 -3.53 -29.41 16.27
C HIS A 182 -4.44 -30.54 16.75
N PRO A 183 -5.06 -31.33 15.87
CA PRO A 183 -5.80 -32.51 16.30
C PRO A 183 -4.82 -33.45 16.99
N LEU A 184 -5.09 -33.78 18.26
CA LEU A 184 -4.38 -34.84 18.94
C LEU A 184 -4.87 -36.15 18.33
N VAL A 185 -4.00 -36.83 17.58
CA VAL A 185 -4.27 -38.20 17.13
C VAL A 185 -4.47 -39.04 18.38
N ASN A 186 -5.71 -39.40 18.65
CA ASN A 186 -6.05 -40.24 19.79
C ASN A 186 -5.62 -41.67 19.45
N ARG A 187 -4.83 -42.23 20.35
CA ARG A 187 -4.23 -43.56 20.29
C ARG A 187 -5.34 -44.58 20.04
N ALA A 188 -5.28 -45.30 18.91
CA ALA A 188 -6.14 -46.44 18.67
C ALA A 188 -5.84 -47.49 19.76
N GLU A 189 -6.87 -47.84 20.52
CA GLU A 189 -6.90 -49.02 21.37
C GLU A 189 -6.77 -50.24 20.45
N SER A 190 -5.60 -50.87 20.43
CA SER A 190 -5.45 -52.22 19.89
C SER A 190 -5.79 -53.21 21.01
N HIS A 191 -6.92 -53.87 20.81
CA HIS A 191 -7.35 -55.10 21.48
C HIS A 191 -6.24 -56.16 21.53
#